data_AF-H0SIF2-F1
#
_entry.id   AF-H0SIF2-F1
#
_cell.length_a   1.000
_cell.length_b   1.000
_cell.length_c   1.000
_cell.angle_alpha   90.00
_cell.angle_beta   90.00
_cell.angle_gamma   90.00
#
_symmetry.space_group_name_H-M   'P 1'
#
loop_
_entity.id
_entity.type
_entity.pdbx_description
1 polymer ?
#
loop_
_entity_poly.entity_id
_entity_poly.type
_entity_poly.pdbx_seq_one_letter_code
_entity_poly.pdbx_strand_id
1 'polypeptide(L)'
;MCPPDLRPVAALRPEHRDDTRIDPRDDAGGFQPDVSGHGGRAVRPQLARLDGVVPAAGCADEAGRALRGGGQRASGTGRADGSAVGPDGSRTGDSGPRFDRTVPTNGYAWWYVDALSDDGRFGLTIIAFVGSVFSPYYAWARRRGPAEPENHCALNVALYGKRARRWSMTERGRGAIARDEARFAVGPSSLSWNGRELSIDINEVSVPWPLPLRGKVRVVPTALNEVAFTLDAEGRHRWQPIAPCCRVSVDFDHPDLHWRGDGYFDLNHGDAPLERDFQSWQWSRAATRTGTVISYDTVARAGTDKSIALHVDPDARLRRIAPLAESPLRKTLWRVDRSARADAETSVRVVSTLEDAPFYARSHLAARIQGEDVAVMHESLSLDRFQMPIVQAMLPFRMPRRAGWRGQR
;
A
#
# COMPACT_ATOMS: atom_id res chain seq x y z
N MET A 1 17.84 21.18 15.55
CA MET A 1 18.19 19.75 15.67
C MET A 1 17.91 19.09 14.35
N CYS A 2 18.89 18.40 13.76
CA CYS A 2 18.65 17.53 12.61
C CYS A 2 17.80 16.33 13.06
N PRO A 3 17.03 15.69 12.16
CA PRO A 3 16.60 14.32 12.40
C PRO A 3 17.85 13.43 12.53
N PRO A 4 17.81 12.32 13.28
CA PRO A 4 18.85 11.29 13.17
C PRO A 4 18.87 10.73 11.75
N ASP A 5 20.05 10.32 11.29
CA ASP A 5 20.24 9.71 9.97
C ASP A 5 19.49 8.36 9.88
N LEU A 6 18.22 8.43 9.47
CA LEU A 6 17.54 7.30 8.87
C LEU A 6 18.39 6.87 7.67
N ARG A 7 18.85 5.62 7.66
CA ARG A 7 19.68 5.13 6.56
C ARG A 7 18.93 5.31 5.24
N PRO A 8 19.48 6.08 4.28
CA PRO A 8 19.05 5.96 2.89
C PRO A 8 19.28 4.50 2.48
N VAL A 9 18.34 3.90 1.75
CA VAL A 9 18.28 2.44 1.60
C VAL A 9 19.57 1.93 0.94
N ALA A 10 20.14 0.87 1.53
CA ALA A 10 21.53 0.51 1.27
C ALA A 10 21.70 -0.10 -0.12
N ALA A 11 22.29 0.65 -1.04
CA ALA A 11 22.60 0.18 -2.38
C ALA A 11 23.44 -1.12 -2.34
N LEU A 12 22.82 -2.22 -2.76
CA LEU A 12 23.50 -3.47 -3.08
C LEU A 12 24.37 -3.25 -4.33
N ARG A 13 25.59 -2.76 -4.13
CA ARG A 13 26.62 -2.74 -5.19
C ARG A 13 27.06 -4.17 -5.48
N PRO A 14 26.97 -4.64 -6.74
CA PRO A 14 27.84 -5.71 -7.20
C PRO A 14 29.29 -5.21 -7.16
N GLU A 15 30.24 -6.04 -6.77
CA GLU A 15 31.65 -5.72 -6.99
C GLU A 15 31.98 -5.91 -8.47
N HIS A 16 32.21 -4.81 -9.18
CA HIS A 16 32.92 -4.81 -10.45
C HIS A 16 34.09 -3.84 -10.34
N ARG A 17 35.31 -4.38 -10.32
CA ARG A 17 36.50 -3.61 -10.66
C ARG A 17 36.49 -3.37 -12.16
N ASP A 18 36.81 -2.16 -12.59
CA ASP A 18 37.85 -1.95 -13.59
C ASP A 18 38.26 -0.48 -13.60
N ASP A 19 39.50 -0.22 -14.01
CA ASP A 19 40.12 1.09 -13.93
C ASP A 19 39.64 2.06 -15.01
N THR A 20 39.47 3.33 -14.67
CA THR A 20 39.99 4.40 -15.54
C THR A 20 40.26 5.73 -14.83
N ARG A 21 41.43 6.28 -15.16
CA ARG A 21 42.04 7.59 -14.87
C ARG A 21 41.16 8.77 -14.39
N ILE A 22 41.79 9.56 -13.51
CA ILE A 22 41.47 10.93 -13.13
C ILE A 22 42.03 11.93 -14.16
N ASP A 23 41.31 13.03 -14.44
CA ASP A 23 41.89 14.36 -14.69
C ASP A 23 40.86 15.46 -14.28
N PRO A 24 41.21 16.57 -13.59
CA PRO A 24 40.24 17.55 -13.08
C PRO A 24 40.38 18.98 -13.66
N ARG A 25 39.22 19.66 -13.77
CA ARG A 25 38.96 21.13 -13.88
C ARG A 25 37.44 21.34 -14.13
N ASP A 26 36.77 22.44 -13.78
CA ASP A 26 37.16 23.79 -13.35
C ASP A 26 36.30 24.32 -12.16
N ASP A 27 36.77 25.37 -11.49
CA ASP A 27 36.06 26.13 -10.44
C ASP A 27 35.25 27.32 -11.00
N ALA A 28 34.09 27.61 -10.39
CA ALA A 28 33.45 28.94 -10.47
C ALA A 28 32.50 29.22 -9.29
N GLY A 29 32.91 30.09 -8.37
CA GLY A 29 32.05 30.64 -7.31
C GLY A 29 31.56 32.06 -7.63
N GLY A 30 30.41 32.47 -7.08
CA GLY A 30 29.85 33.82 -7.28
C GLY A 30 28.84 34.21 -6.19
N PHE A 31 28.92 35.44 -5.68
CA PHE A 31 28.28 35.90 -4.44
C PHE A 31 26.85 36.46 -4.58
N GLN A 32 26.19 36.58 -3.42
CA GLN A 32 24.93 37.28 -3.09
C GLN A 32 25.07 38.84 -3.20
N PRO A 33 24.00 39.69 -3.10
CA PRO A 33 23.20 39.89 -1.87
C PRO A 33 21.72 40.38 -2.03
N ASP A 34 21.14 40.90 -0.92
CA ASP A 34 19.73 41.28 -0.61
C ASP A 34 19.26 42.63 -1.23
N VAL A 35 18.07 43.26 -1.01
CA VAL A 35 17.00 43.32 0.05
C VAL A 35 15.66 43.79 -0.61
N SER A 36 14.45 44.03 -0.02
CA SER A 36 13.75 43.99 1.30
C SER A 36 12.21 43.80 1.04
N GLY A 37 11.17 44.06 1.86
CA GLY A 37 11.00 44.55 3.24
C GLY A 37 9.55 45.03 3.58
N HIS A 38 8.99 44.66 4.76
CA HIS A 38 7.69 45.10 5.37
C HIS A 38 6.36 44.76 4.63
N GLY A 39 5.20 44.54 5.27
CA GLY A 39 4.80 44.38 6.69
C GLY A 39 3.28 44.07 6.79
N GLY A 40 2.67 43.65 7.90
CA GLY A 40 3.15 43.34 9.25
C GLY A 40 2.01 42.99 10.24
N ARG A 41 2.33 42.92 11.55
CA ARG A 41 1.46 42.63 12.73
C ARG A 41 0.91 41.20 12.90
N ALA A 42 0.72 40.83 14.17
CA ALA A 42 0.15 39.58 14.66
C ALA A 42 -0.77 39.85 15.85
N VAL A 43 -1.72 38.94 16.13
CA VAL A 43 -2.53 38.94 17.37
C VAL A 43 -2.65 37.51 17.93
N ARG A 44 -2.56 37.43 19.25
CA ARG A 44 -2.78 36.30 20.19
C ARG A 44 -3.33 36.92 21.50
N PRO A 45 -3.85 36.18 22.51
CA PRO A 45 -4.15 34.74 22.61
C PRO A 45 -5.55 34.42 23.23
N GLN A 46 -5.80 33.12 23.48
CA GLN A 46 -6.52 32.52 24.64
C GLN A 46 -7.96 32.94 25.07
N LEU A 47 -8.85 31.93 25.10
CA LEU A 47 -9.73 31.50 26.22
C LEU A 47 -10.32 30.13 25.82
N ALA A 48 -10.41 29.03 26.59
CA ALA A 48 -10.23 28.68 28.02
C ALA A 48 -11.52 28.60 28.89
N ARG A 49 -12.07 27.36 28.95
CA ARG A 49 -12.99 26.75 29.95
C ARG A 49 -14.42 27.27 30.16
N LEU A 50 -15.33 26.29 30.19
CA LEU A 50 -16.48 26.05 31.09
C LEU A 50 -16.91 24.61 30.72
N ASP A 51 -16.62 23.55 31.49
CA ASP A 51 -17.11 23.16 32.83
C ASP A 51 -18.57 22.68 32.83
N GLY A 52 -18.78 21.45 33.34
CA GLY A 52 -20.06 20.72 33.34
C GLY A 52 -19.85 19.24 33.63
N VAL A 53 -20.11 18.83 34.88
CA VAL A 53 -19.89 17.47 35.43
C VAL A 53 -21.21 16.97 36.04
N VAL A 54 -21.25 15.70 36.51
CA VAL A 54 -22.28 15.08 37.39
C VAL A 54 -23.47 14.43 36.63
N PRO A 55 -23.87 13.17 36.94
CA PRO A 55 -23.10 12.05 37.52
C PRO A 55 -23.30 10.71 36.75
N ALA A 56 -22.72 9.63 37.26
CA ALA A 56 -23.18 8.26 36.95
C ALA A 56 -24.36 7.86 37.86
N ALA A 57 -25.20 6.95 37.39
CA ALA A 57 -26.19 6.25 38.21
C ALA A 57 -25.83 4.76 38.26
N GLY A 58 -25.79 4.19 39.46
CA GLY A 58 -25.64 2.75 39.68
C GLY A 58 -26.70 2.28 40.66
N CYS A 59 -27.27 1.11 40.37
CA CYS A 59 -27.94 0.27 41.36
C CYS A 59 -27.50 -1.17 41.10
N ALA A 60 -27.30 -1.92 42.17
CA ALA A 60 -27.11 -3.37 42.13
C ALA A 60 -28.37 -4.05 42.65
N ASP A 61 -28.55 -5.32 42.33
CA ASP A 61 -29.19 -6.27 43.24
C ASP A 61 -28.68 -7.69 42.95
N GLU A 62 -28.75 -8.58 43.95
CA GLU A 62 -27.95 -9.80 44.00
C GLU A 62 -28.69 -11.14 43.80
N ALA A 63 -27.89 -12.15 43.47
CA ALA A 63 -27.99 -13.56 43.90
C ALA A 63 -29.21 -14.43 43.50
N GLY A 64 -28.92 -15.46 42.68
CA GLY A 64 -29.75 -16.65 42.51
C GLY A 64 -28.90 -17.93 42.37
N ARG A 65 -28.64 -18.62 43.49
CA ARG A 65 -28.02 -19.97 43.52
C ARG A 65 -29.07 -21.06 43.19
N ALA A 66 -28.76 -22.31 42.84
CA ALA A 66 -27.59 -22.96 42.22
C ALA A 66 -27.97 -24.46 41.99
N LEU A 67 -27.32 -25.19 41.07
CA LEU A 67 -27.45 -26.66 40.95
C LEU A 67 -26.09 -27.35 40.76
N ARG A 68 -26.04 -28.66 41.01
CA ARG A 68 -24.82 -29.47 41.14
C ARG A 68 -24.82 -30.71 40.23
N GLY A 69 -23.62 -31.12 39.81
CA GLY A 69 -23.14 -32.48 40.06
C GLY A 69 -22.98 -33.45 38.88
N GLY A 70 -21.81 -34.10 38.83
CA GLY A 70 -21.52 -35.26 37.98
C GLY A 70 -21.07 -34.94 36.54
N GLY A 71 -20.08 -35.63 35.96
CA GLY A 71 -19.18 -36.62 36.56
C GLY A 71 -18.31 -37.34 35.53
N GLN A 72 -16.99 -37.40 35.77
CA GLN A 72 -15.99 -38.31 35.19
C GLN A 72 -16.14 -38.79 33.73
N ARG A 73 -15.15 -38.45 32.89
CA ARG A 73 -14.13 -39.42 32.42
C ARG A 73 -12.95 -38.69 31.77
N ALA A 74 -11.79 -39.35 31.77
CA ALA A 74 -10.59 -38.87 31.08
C ALA A 74 -10.39 -39.63 29.77
N SER A 75 -10.03 -38.89 28.73
CA SER A 75 -9.43 -39.36 27.48
C SER A 75 -8.51 -38.22 27.00
N GLY A 76 -7.32 -38.46 26.48
CA GLY A 76 -6.51 -39.68 26.39
C GLY A 76 -5.13 -39.26 25.87
N THR A 77 -4.08 -40.06 26.05
CA THR A 77 -2.70 -39.66 25.67
C THR A 77 -2.45 -39.70 24.16
N GLY A 78 -3.04 -38.74 23.45
CA GLY A 78 -2.70 -38.43 22.06
C GLY A 78 -1.24 -38.00 21.93
N ARG A 79 -0.56 -38.46 20.87
CA ARG A 79 0.86 -38.20 20.65
C ARG A 79 1.10 -36.76 20.22
N ALA A 80 2.25 -36.21 20.63
CA ALA A 80 2.74 -34.92 20.18
C ALA A 80 3.38 -35.02 18.78
N ASP A 81 2.63 -35.53 17.81
CA ASP A 81 3.05 -35.60 16.40
C ASP A 81 2.87 -34.20 15.77
N GLY A 82 3.74 -33.28 16.17
CA GLY A 82 3.77 -31.89 15.73
C GLY A 82 4.18 -31.78 14.26
N SER A 83 3.21 -31.97 13.35
CA SER A 83 3.40 -31.76 11.93
C SER A 83 3.86 -30.32 11.66
N ALA A 84 4.93 -30.18 10.88
CA ALA A 84 5.47 -28.88 10.54
C ALA A 84 4.41 -28.05 9.80
N VAL A 85 4.17 -26.81 10.26
CA VAL A 85 3.18 -25.91 9.66
C VAL A 85 3.61 -25.59 8.23
N GLY A 86 2.94 -26.22 7.27
CA GLY A 86 3.13 -25.94 5.84
C GLY A 86 2.82 -24.48 5.51
N PRO A 87 3.29 -23.97 4.36
CA PRO A 87 2.95 -22.63 3.92
C PRO A 87 1.45 -22.54 3.60
N ASP A 88 0.75 -21.56 4.17
CA ASP A 88 -0.61 -21.14 3.75
C ASP A 88 -0.62 -20.41 2.39
N GLY A 89 0.40 -20.65 1.58
CA GLY A 89 0.58 -20.08 0.25
C GLY A 89 0.88 -21.17 -0.76
N SER A 90 0.16 -21.15 -1.87
CA SER A 90 0.32 -22.10 -2.97
C SER A 90 1.30 -21.56 -4.01
N ARG A 91 2.11 -22.45 -4.59
CA ARG A 91 2.92 -22.10 -5.76
C ARG A 91 2.00 -22.01 -6.97
N THR A 92 1.91 -20.85 -7.59
CA THR A 92 1.03 -20.58 -8.74
C THR A 92 1.53 -21.24 -10.03
N GLY A 93 2.83 -21.55 -10.09
CA GLY A 93 3.52 -21.95 -11.32
C GLY A 93 3.77 -20.78 -12.29
N ASP A 94 3.52 -19.55 -11.86
CA ASP A 94 3.62 -18.35 -12.68
C ASP A 94 4.29 -17.21 -11.87
N SER A 95 5.42 -16.73 -12.40
CA SER A 95 6.23 -15.65 -11.84
C SER A 95 5.95 -14.29 -12.49
N GLY A 96 5.09 -14.25 -13.51
CA GLY A 96 4.67 -13.03 -14.21
C GLY A 96 3.42 -12.38 -13.61
N PRO A 97 3.06 -11.16 -14.06
CA PRO A 97 1.90 -10.44 -13.56
C PRO A 97 0.55 -10.94 -14.09
N ARG A 98 0.53 -11.59 -15.26
CA ARG A 98 -0.67 -12.17 -15.89
C ARG A 98 -1.85 -11.20 -15.98
N PHE A 99 -1.68 -10.18 -16.82
CA PHE A 99 -2.71 -9.16 -17.02
C PHE A 99 -3.96 -9.70 -17.74
N ASP A 100 -3.88 -10.86 -18.39
CA ASP A 100 -4.98 -11.62 -18.99
C ASP A 100 -5.95 -12.23 -17.97
N ARG A 101 -5.51 -12.40 -16.70
CA ARG A 101 -6.25 -13.12 -15.64
C ARG A 101 -7.74 -12.78 -15.65
N THR A 102 -8.57 -13.82 -15.70
CA THR A 102 -10.03 -13.73 -15.56
C THR A 102 -10.37 -13.11 -14.21
N VAL A 103 -11.17 -12.04 -14.22
CA VAL A 103 -11.75 -11.44 -13.02
C VAL A 103 -13.26 -11.68 -13.09
N PRO A 104 -13.88 -12.41 -12.14
CA PRO A 104 -15.30 -12.72 -12.20
C PRO A 104 -16.15 -11.47 -11.90
N THR A 105 -17.43 -11.52 -12.28
CA THR A 105 -18.43 -10.49 -11.95
C THR A 105 -18.45 -10.22 -10.44
N ASN A 106 -18.45 -8.95 -10.03
CA ASN A 106 -18.24 -8.46 -8.65
C ASN A 106 -16.85 -8.65 -8.04
N GLY A 107 -15.93 -9.38 -8.70
CA GLY A 107 -14.55 -9.57 -8.27
C GLY A 107 -13.63 -8.39 -8.59
N TYR A 108 -12.34 -8.58 -8.35
CA TYR A 108 -11.28 -7.60 -8.65
C TYR A 108 -9.93 -8.27 -8.99
N ALA A 109 -9.06 -7.53 -9.67
CA ALA A 109 -7.62 -7.71 -9.64
C ALA A 109 -6.93 -6.33 -9.57
N TRP A 110 -5.82 -6.23 -8.86
CA TRP A 110 -4.95 -5.07 -8.98
C TRP A 110 -3.46 -5.44 -8.92
N TRP A 111 -2.69 -4.67 -9.66
CA TRP A 111 -1.22 -4.72 -9.69
C TRP A 111 -0.68 -3.48 -9.00
N TYR A 112 0.06 -3.66 -7.91
CA TYR A 112 0.55 -2.60 -7.04
C TYR A 112 2.07 -2.47 -7.15
N VAL A 113 2.56 -1.26 -7.40
CA VAL A 113 3.98 -0.89 -7.32
C VAL A 113 4.13 0.25 -6.33
N ASP A 114 5.12 0.19 -5.45
CA ASP A 114 5.62 1.36 -4.72
C ASP A 114 7.14 1.47 -4.74
N ALA A 115 7.65 2.68 -4.51
CA ALA A 115 9.08 2.92 -4.33
C ALA A 115 9.35 4.17 -3.48
N LEU A 116 10.50 4.19 -2.82
CA LEU A 116 11.11 5.36 -2.17
C LEU A 116 12.46 5.64 -2.84
N SER A 117 12.79 6.90 -3.10
CA SER A 117 14.06 7.28 -3.74
C SER A 117 15.26 7.00 -2.83
N ASP A 118 16.45 6.80 -3.43
CA ASP A 118 17.70 6.54 -2.70
C ASP A 118 17.99 7.56 -1.61
N ASP A 119 17.61 8.82 -1.83
CA ASP A 119 17.81 9.95 -0.92
C ASP A 119 16.64 10.17 0.08
N GLY A 120 15.61 9.31 0.04
CA GLY A 120 14.41 9.40 0.88
C GLY A 120 13.52 10.64 0.65
N ARG A 121 13.82 11.49 -0.35
CA ARG A 121 13.11 12.77 -0.59
C ARG A 121 11.83 12.60 -1.42
N PHE A 122 11.73 11.52 -2.18
CA PHE A 122 10.64 11.22 -3.12
C PHE A 122 10.11 9.79 -2.91
N GLY A 123 8.95 9.54 -3.46
CA GLY A 123 8.37 8.21 -3.55
C GLY A 123 7.20 8.18 -4.53
N LEU A 124 6.71 6.99 -4.84
CA LEU A 124 5.49 6.82 -5.63
C LEU A 124 4.71 5.59 -5.19
N THR A 125 3.42 5.58 -5.55
CA THR A 125 2.66 4.33 -5.76
C THR A 125 1.94 4.36 -7.09
N ILE A 126 1.87 3.21 -7.75
CA ILE A 126 1.02 2.97 -8.93
C ILE A 126 0.15 1.76 -8.62
N ILE A 127 -1.15 1.86 -8.91
CA ILE A 127 -2.07 0.72 -8.79
C ILE A 127 -2.93 0.62 -10.05
N ALA A 128 -2.72 -0.43 -10.84
CA ALA A 128 -3.54 -0.73 -12.00
C ALA A 128 -4.68 -1.66 -11.58
N PHE A 129 -5.93 -1.26 -11.80
CA PHE A 129 -7.13 -1.97 -11.35
C PHE A 129 -7.97 -2.53 -12.50
N VAL A 130 -8.43 -3.77 -12.33
CA VAL A 130 -9.61 -4.35 -13.00
C VAL A 130 -10.65 -4.62 -11.92
N GLY A 131 -11.84 -4.01 -12.01
CA GLY A 131 -12.79 -4.02 -10.91
C GLY A 131 -12.30 -3.24 -9.68
N SER A 132 -11.97 -1.96 -9.87
CA SER A 132 -11.36 -1.09 -8.85
C SER A 132 -12.12 -1.10 -7.52
N VAL A 133 -11.53 -1.73 -6.49
CA VAL A 133 -12.16 -1.92 -5.17
C VAL A 133 -12.49 -0.61 -4.46
N PHE A 134 -11.69 0.44 -4.69
CA PHE A 134 -11.92 1.77 -4.14
C PHE A 134 -12.90 2.64 -4.97
N SER A 135 -13.51 2.09 -6.03
CA SER A 135 -14.45 2.84 -6.86
C SER A 135 -15.82 2.99 -6.19
N PRO A 136 -16.33 4.23 -6.02
CA PRO A 136 -17.70 4.45 -5.59
C PRO A 136 -18.68 3.90 -6.65
N TYR A 137 -18.37 4.10 -7.93
CA TYR A 137 -19.20 3.69 -9.05
C TYR A 137 -19.32 2.17 -9.13
N TYR A 138 -18.25 1.42 -8.83
CA TYR A 138 -18.30 -0.04 -8.81
C TYR A 138 -19.12 -0.55 -7.62
N ALA A 139 -18.95 0.03 -6.43
CA ALA A 139 -19.79 -0.27 -5.28
C ALA A 139 -21.29 0.05 -5.55
N TRP A 140 -21.58 1.12 -6.27
CA TRP A 140 -22.96 1.47 -6.67
C TRP A 140 -23.52 0.55 -7.75
N ALA A 141 -22.69 0.06 -8.67
CA ALA A 141 -23.09 -0.97 -9.63
C ALA A 141 -23.44 -2.29 -8.91
N ARG A 142 -22.56 -2.76 -8.02
CA ARG A 142 -22.78 -3.98 -7.20
C ARG A 142 -24.07 -3.95 -6.38
N ARG A 143 -24.48 -2.76 -5.88
CA ARG A 143 -25.76 -2.58 -5.16
C ARG A 143 -27.01 -2.68 -6.06
N ARG A 144 -26.86 -2.58 -7.38
CA ARG A 144 -27.97 -2.66 -8.37
C ARG A 144 -28.08 -4.06 -9.00
N GLY A 145 -27.08 -4.91 -8.82
CA GLY A 145 -27.01 -6.26 -9.37
C GLY A 145 -25.56 -6.69 -9.62
N PRO A 146 -25.35 -7.83 -10.29
CA PRO A 146 -24.01 -8.27 -10.69
C PRO A 146 -23.32 -7.23 -11.58
N ALA A 147 -22.10 -6.83 -11.23
CA ALA A 147 -21.38 -5.75 -11.89
C ALA A 147 -20.06 -6.23 -12.52
N GLU A 148 -19.87 -5.88 -13.78
CA GLU A 148 -18.71 -6.31 -14.58
C GLU A 148 -17.42 -5.53 -14.22
N PRO A 149 -16.33 -6.21 -13.78
CA PRO A 149 -15.12 -5.54 -13.28
C PRO A 149 -14.41 -4.71 -14.36
N GLU A 150 -14.45 -5.14 -15.62
CA GLU A 150 -13.85 -4.41 -16.75
C GLU A 150 -14.56 -3.08 -17.06
N ASN A 151 -15.78 -2.87 -16.53
CA ASN A 151 -16.44 -1.56 -16.60
C ASN A 151 -15.99 -0.59 -15.50
N HIS A 152 -15.02 -0.98 -14.67
CA HIS A 152 -14.54 -0.26 -13.48
C HIS A 152 -13.02 -0.34 -13.36
N CYS A 153 -12.31 -0.15 -14.47
CA CYS A 153 -10.85 -0.15 -14.52
C CYS A 153 -10.28 1.26 -14.22
N ALA A 154 -9.11 1.33 -13.60
CA ALA A 154 -8.44 2.59 -13.31
C ALA A 154 -6.91 2.39 -13.23
N LEU A 155 -6.15 3.45 -13.51
CA LEU A 155 -4.77 3.55 -13.08
C LEU A 155 -4.70 4.61 -11.98
N ASN A 156 -4.42 4.20 -10.74
CA ASN A 156 -4.00 5.11 -9.69
C ASN A 156 -2.51 5.39 -9.88
N VAL A 157 -2.12 6.67 -9.83
CA VAL A 157 -0.71 7.10 -9.80
C VAL A 157 -0.59 8.22 -8.78
N ALA A 158 0.23 8.01 -7.76
CA ALA A 158 0.55 9.00 -6.73
C ALA A 158 2.06 9.25 -6.70
N LEU A 159 2.46 10.53 -6.80
CA LEU A 159 3.84 10.99 -6.64
C LEU A 159 3.98 11.74 -5.32
N TYR A 160 5.04 11.43 -4.59
CA TYR A 160 5.37 12.02 -3.29
C TYR A 160 6.73 12.74 -3.33
N GLY A 161 6.88 13.75 -2.46
CA GLY A 161 8.07 14.59 -2.38
C GLY A 161 7.74 16.07 -2.50
N LYS A 162 8.70 16.93 -2.15
CA LYS A 162 8.52 18.41 -2.16
C LYS A 162 8.38 18.90 -3.61
N ARG A 163 7.36 19.72 -3.91
CA ARG A 163 6.98 20.22 -5.25
C ARG A 163 6.56 19.17 -6.29
N ALA A 164 6.89 17.89 -6.11
CA ALA A 164 6.54 16.79 -7.01
C ALA A 164 5.10 16.23 -6.84
N ARG A 165 4.38 16.59 -5.76
CA ARG A 165 3.06 15.99 -5.41
C ARG A 165 2.04 16.09 -6.56
N ARG A 166 1.71 14.96 -7.18
CA ARG A 166 0.57 14.77 -8.09
C ARG A 166 -0.12 13.45 -7.77
N TRP A 167 -1.43 13.38 -7.98
CA TRP A 167 -2.24 12.19 -7.77
C TRP A 167 -3.28 12.10 -8.88
N SER A 168 -3.49 10.93 -9.47
CA SER A 168 -4.54 10.66 -10.45
C SER A 168 -5.16 9.30 -10.20
N MET A 169 -6.46 9.17 -10.48
CA MET A 169 -7.18 7.91 -10.55
C MET A 169 -8.41 8.08 -11.44
N THR A 170 -8.21 8.07 -12.77
CA THR A 170 -9.32 8.14 -13.72
C THR A 170 -9.93 6.76 -13.92
N GLU A 171 -11.23 6.62 -13.62
CA GLU A 171 -11.96 5.37 -13.88
C GLU A 171 -12.48 5.32 -15.33
N ARG A 172 -12.44 4.13 -15.93
CA ARG A 172 -12.73 3.85 -17.34
C ARG A 172 -13.52 2.55 -17.49
N GLY A 173 -14.34 2.46 -18.55
CA GLY A 173 -15.14 1.28 -18.88
C GLY A 173 -14.47 0.33 -19.89
N ARG A 174 -15.10 -0.82 -20.22
CA ARG A 174 -14.47 -1.91 -20.99
C ARG A 174 -13.89 -1.48 -22.34
N GLY A 175 -14.58 -0.60 -23.07
CA GLY A 175 -14.10 -0.06 -24.35
C GLY A 175 -12.84 0.81 -24.27
N ALA A 176 -12.31 1.06 -23.07
CA ALA A 176 -11.08 1.81 -22.82
C ALA A 176 -9.90 0.93 -22.38
N ILE A 177 -10.06 -0.40 -22.28
CA ILE A 177 -8.99 -1.31 -21.88
C ILE A 177 -8.62 -2.28 -22.99
N ALA A 178 -7.38 -2.78 -22.93
CA ALA A 178 -6.95 -3.99 -23.61
C ALA A 178 -6.04 -4.78 -22.65
N ARG A 179 -6.20 -6.10 -22.61
CA ARG A 179 -5.42 -6.99 -21.74
C ARG A 179 -4.98 -8.22 -22.53
N ASP A 180 -3.72 -8.59 -22.37
CA ASP A 180 -3.14 -9.86 -22.77
C ASP A 180 -2.21 -10.35 -21.63
N GLU A 181 -1.51 -11.46 -21.80
CA GLU A 181 -0.65 -12.05 -20.77
C GLU A 181 0.38 -11.05 -20.20
N ALA A 182 0.97 -10.26 -21.09
CA ALA A 182 2.12 -9.41 -20.87
C ALA A 182 1.77 -7.92 -20.74
N ARG A 183 0.58 -7.49 -21.18
CA ARG A 183 0.21 -6.07 -21.26
C ARG A 183 -1.18 -5.76 -20.70
N PHE A 184 -1.28 -4.62 -20.01
CA PHE A 184 -2.54 -3.98 -19.63
C PHE A 184 -2.56 -2.51 -20.09
N ALA A 185 -3.35 -2.19 -21.11
CA ALA A 185 -3.67 -0.81 -21.48
C ALA A 185 -4.96 -0.35 -20.79
N VAL A 186 -4.96 0.87 -20.26
CA VAL A 186 -6.09 1.48 -19.55
C VAL A 186 -6.25 2.95 -19.95
N GLY A 187 -6.89 3.16 -21.09
CA GLY A 187 -6.95 4.45 -21.77
C GLY A 187 -5.60 4.81 -22.40
N PRO A 188 -5.02 5.99 -22.07
CA PRO A 188 -3.77 6.46 -22.67
C PRO A 188 -2.50 5.91 -22.00
N SER A 189 -2.65 5.16 -20.91
CA SER A 189 -1.58 4.62 -20.05
C SER A 189 -1.52 3.09 -20.20
N SER A 190 -0.34 2.47 -20.10
CA SER A 190 -0.22 1.00 -20.15
C SER A 190 0.94 0.41 -19.35
N LEU A 191 0.70 -0.75 -18.76
CA LEU A 191 1.70 -1.64 -18.16
C LEU A 191 2.12 -2.69 -19.19
N SER A 192 3.42 -2.99 -19.28
CA SER A 192 3.99 -4.01 -20.17
C SER A 192 5.11 -4.78 -19.48
N TRP A 193 5.02 -6.11 -19.45
CA TRP A 193 6.00 -7.04 -18.87
C TRP A 193 6.74 -7.78 -19.99
N ASN A 194 8.05 -7.97 -19.86
CA ASN A 194 8.88 -8.64 -20.88
C ASN A 194 9.62 -9.89 -20.36
N GLY A 195 9.17 -10.47 -19.24
CA GLY A 195 9.84 -11.58 -18.57
C GLY A 195 11.00 -11.17 -17.65
N ARG A 196 11.50 -9.92 -17.75
CA ARG A 196 12.61 -9.40 -16.94
C ARG A 196 12.26 -8.13 -16.15
N GLU A 197 11.41 -7.27 -16.69
CA GLU A 197 11.04 -5.99 -16.10
C GLU A 197 9.61 -5.57 -16.47
N LEU A 198 9.01 -4.76 -15.61
CA LEU A 198 7.73 -4.10 -15.85
C LEU A 198 8.00 -2.65 -16.26
N SER A 199 7.58 -2.30 -17.48
CA SER A 199 7.52 -0.91 -17.95
C SER A 199 6.09 -0.38 -17.81
N ILE A 200 5.94 0.82 -17.26
CA ILE A 200 4.66 1.49 -17.06
C ILE A 200 4.71 2.85 -17.76
N ASP A 201 4.01 2.96 -18.88
CA ASP A 201 3.78 4.21 -19.61
C ASP A 201 2.57 4.93 -19.03
N ILE A 202 2.77 6.17 -18.56
CA ILE A 202 1.76 6.94 -17.80
C ILE A 202 1.43 8.22 -18.58
N ASN A 203 0.14 8.44 -18.84
CA ASN A 203 -0.35 9.64 -19.54
C ASN A 203 -1.71 10.08 -18.96
N GLU A 204 -1.70 10.39 -17.67
CA GLU A 204 -2.87 10.75 -16.88
C GLU A 204 -3.03 12.28 -16.72
N VAL A 205 -4.10 12.69 -16.06
CA VAL A 205 -4.34 14.06 -15.59
C VAL A 205 -4.58 14.01 -14.09
N SER A 206 -3.86 14.83 -13.32
CA SER A 206 -3.96 14.85 -11.86
C SER A 206 -5.25 15.51 -11.36
N VAL A 207 -5.54 15.35 -10.07
CA VAL A 207 -6.74 15.86 -9.41
C VAL A 207 -6.45 16.24 -7.95
N PRO A 208 -7.17 17.21 -7.36
CA PRO A 208 -8.24 18.01 -7.98
C PRO A 208 -7.74 19.08 -8.97
N TRP A 209 -6.43 19.36 -9.03
CA TRP A 209 -5.84 20.26 -10.03
C TRP A 209 -5.46 19.50 -11.30
N PRO A 210 -6.03 19.85 -12.48
CA PRO A 210 -5.87 19.10 -13.74
C PRO A 210 -4.54 19.40 -14.45
N LEU A 211 -3.43 19.06 -13.80
CA LEU A 211 -2.09 19.09 -14.41
C LEU A 211 -1.84 17.78 -15.18
N PRO A 212 -1.02 17.76 -16.25
CA PRO A 212 -0.57 16.52 -16.88
C PRO A 212 0.18 15.64 -15.87
N LEU A 213 0.10 14.32 -16.04
CA LEU A 213 0.90 13.35 -15.32
C LEU A 213 1.49 12.37 -16.34
N ARG A 214 2.69 12.68 -16.84
CA ARG A 214 3.31 12.01 -18.00
C ARG A 214 4.73 11.59 -17.72
N GLY A 215 5.02 10.33 -18.01
CA GLY A 215 6.32 9.72 -17.77
C GLY A 215 6.31 8.20 -17.91
N LYS A 216 7.44 7.60 -17.58
CA LYS A 216 7.67 6.16 -17.53
C LYS A 216 8.12 5.77 -16.12
N VAL A 217 7.68 4.60 -15.67
CA VAL A 217 8.25 3.91 -14.51
C VAL A 217 8.70 2.52 -14.93
N ARG A 218 9.94 2.17 -14.59
CA ARG A 218 10.55 0.88 -14.90
C ARG A 218 10.86 0.15 -13.58
N VAL A 219 10.31 -1.04 -13.42
CA VAL A 219 10.50 -1.90 -12.25
C VAL A 219 11.32 -3.11 -12.69
N VAL A 220 12.50 -3.29 -12.11
CA VAL A 220 13.41 -4.40 -12.37
C VAL A 220 13.50 -5.27 -11.10
N PRO A 221 12.79 -6.41 -11.04
CA PRO A 221 12.94 -7.38 -9.96
C PRO A 221 14.39 -7.83 -9.76
N THR A 222 14.80 -8.02 -8.50
CA THR A 222 16.04 -8.75 -8.20
C THR A 222 15.84 -10.25 -8.43
N ALA A 223 14.70 -10.75 -7.97
CA ALA A 223 14.17 -12.09 -8.25
C ALA A 223 12.63 -12.07 -8.16
N LEU A 224 11.98 -13.13 -8.63
CA LEU A 224 10.53 -13.27 -8.70
C LEU A 224 10.02 -14.35 -7.73
N ASN A 225 8.87 -14.12 -7.11
CA ASN A 225 8.22 -15.07 -6.21
C ASN A 225 6.93 -15.65 -6.83
N GLU A 226 6.84 -16.98 -6.84
CA GLU A 226 5.71 -17.77 -7.35
C GLU A 226 4.70 -18.17 -6.27
N VAL A 227 4.88 -17.77 -5.02
CA VAL A 227 3.99 -18.14 -3.90
C VAL A 227 2.93 -17.07 -3.70
N ALA A 228 1.66 -17.46 -3.83
CA ALA A 228 0.48 -16.65 -3.54
C ALA A 228 -0.20 -17.12 -2.25
N PHE A 229 -0.64 -16.18 -1.41
CA PHE A 229 -1.29 -16.42 -0.12
C PHE A 229 -2.78 -16.09 -0.19
N THR A 230 -3.60 -16.85 0.52
CA THR A 230 -4.99 -16.44 0.82
C THR A 230 -4.99 -15.40 1.94
N LEU A 231 -5.80 -14.35 1.82
CA LEU A 231 -5.97 -13.31 2.84
C LEU A 231 -7.11 -13.66 3.81
N ASP A 232 -8.09 -14.43 3.36
CA ASP A 232 -9.23 -14.91 4.14
C ASP A 232 -9.17 -16.43 4.37
N ALA A 233 -10.05 -16.94 5.24
CA ALA A 233 -10.16 -18.37 5.53
C ALA A 233 -10.78 -19.18 4.37
N GLU A 234 -11.63 -18.54 3.57
CA GLU A 234 -12.39 -19.15 2.47
C GLU A 234 -11.64 -19.07 1.13
N GLY A 235 -10.47 -18.43 1.12
CA GLY A 235 -9.63 -18.23 -0.05
C GLY A 235 -10.27 -17.39 -1.17
N ARG A 236 -11.26 -16.54 -0.88
CA ARG A 236 -11.89 -15.60 -1.84
C ARG A 236 -11.01 -14.41 -2.20
N HIS A 237 -9.94 -14.17 -1.45
CA HIS A 237 -9.00 -13.07 -1.63
C HIS A 237 -7.57 -13.61 -1.60
N ARG A 238 -6.75 -13.30 -2.62
CA ARG A 238 -5.35 -13.73 -2.69
C ARG A 238 -4.40 -12.60 -3.04
N TRP A 239 -3.16 -12.79 -2.59
CA TRP A 239 -2.06 -11.85 -2.69
C TRP A 239 -0.77 -12.59 -3.06
N GLN A 240 -0.07 -12.13 -4.09
CA GLN A 240 1.23 -12.64 -4.52
C GLN A 240 2.20 -11.45 -4.61
N PRO A 241 3.17 -11.31 -3.69
CA PRO A 241 4.23 -10.32 -3.83
C PRO A 241 5.18 -10.82 -4.92
N ILE A 242 4.96 -10.37 -6.16
CA ILE A 242 5.63 -10.86 -7.38
C ILE A 242 7.13 -10.54 -7.35
N ALA A 243 7.47 -9.29 -7.04
CA ALA A 243 8.86 -8.88 -6.80
C ALA A 243 8.96 -8.18 -5.43
N PRO A 244 9.19 -8.94 -4.34
CA PRO A 244 9.33 -8.41 -2.98
C PRO A 244 10.52 -7.46 -2.85
N CYS A 245 11.56 -7.70 -3.65
CA CYS A 245 12.76 -6.89 -3.79
C CYS A 245 12.89 -6.50 -5.27
N CYS A 246 12.77 -5.21 -5.59
CA CYS A 246 12.97 -4.72 -6.95
C CYS A 246 13.53 -3.30 -6.98
N ARG A 247 14.20 -2.96 -8.07
CA ARG A 247 14.76 -1.64 -8.32
C ARG A 247 13.85 -0.84 -9.23
N VAL A 248 13.46 0.35 -8.81
CA VAL A 248 12.55 1.22 -9.56
C VAL A 248 13.30 2.43 -10.11
N SER A 249 13.08 2.72 -11.39
CA SER A 249 13.49 3.96 -12.05
C SER A 249 12.26 4.76 -12.47
N VAL A 250 12.31 6.06 -12.24
CA VAL A 250 11.20 7.01 -12.37
C VAL A 250 11.66 8.13 -13.29
N ASP A 251 10.88 8.38 -14.34
CA ASP A 251 11.31 9.18 -15.48
C ASP A 251 10.10 9.96 -16.03
N PHE A 252 9.78 11.12 -15.47
CA PHE A 252 8.62 11.92 -15.86
C PHE A 252 9.02 13.24 -16.52
N ASP A 253 8.40 13.55 -17.66
CA ASP A 253 8.43 14.89 -18.25
C ASP A 253 7.55 15.86 -17.44
N HIS A 254 6.43 15.36 -16.90
CA HIS A 254 5.40 16.14 -16.22
C HIS A 254 4.91 15.42 -14.94
N PRO A 255 5.38 15.79 -13.73
CA PRO A 255 6.40 16.81 -13.45
C PRO A 255 7.76 16.36 -13.97
N ASP A 256 8.64 17.31 -14.30
CA ASP A 256 10.09 17.06 -14.36
C ASP A 256 10.52 16.42 -13.03
N LEU A 257 10.80 15.11 -13.09
CA LEU A 257 11.04 14.26 -11.93
C LEU A 257 11.72 12.96 -12.37
N HIS A 258 13.04 12.91 -12.18
CA HIS A 258 13.88 11.77 -12.54
C HIS A 258 14.60 11.26 -11.28
N TRP A 259 14.37 10.00 -10.89
CA TRP A 259 15.05 9.37 -9.74
C TRP A 259 15.07 7.84 -9.84
N ARG A 260 15.87 7.21 -8.96
CA ARG A 260 15.89 5.76 -8.74
C ARG A 260 15.76 5.46 -7.26
N GLY A 261 15.26 4.27 -6.94
CA GLY A 261 14.90 3.91 -5.59
C GLY A 261 14.51 2.44 -5.45
N ASP A 262 14.40 1.98 -4.20
CA ASP A 262 14.05 0.59 -3.90
C ASP A 262 12.54 0.45 -3.74
N GLY A 263 12.00 -0.50 -4.50
CA GLY A 263 10.59 -0.70 -4.69
C GLY A 263 10.11 -2.09 -4.32
N TYR A 264 8.85 -2.32 -4.67
CA TYR A 264 8.13 -3.56 -4.48
C TYR A 264 7.03 -3.68 -5.53
N PHE A 265 6.69 -4.91 -5.91
CA PHE A 265 5.63 -5.19 -6.88
C PHE A 265 4.79 -6.39 -6.45
N ASP A 266 3.45 -6.25 -6.47
CA ASP A 266 2.52 -7.36 -6.20
C ASP A 266 1.28 -7.41 -7.11
N LEU A 267 0.62 -8.56 -7.05
CA LEU A 267 -0.73 -8.81 -7.52
C LEU A 267 -1.63 -9.16 -6.33
N ASN A 268 -2.80 -8.54 -6.26
CA ASN A 268 -3.91 -8.96 -5.43
C ASN A 268 -5.12 -9.30 -6.33
N HIS A 269 -5.88 -10.37 -6.04
CA HIS A 269 -7.13 -10.65 -6.76
C HIS A 269 -8.19 -11.34 -5.88
N GLY A 270 -9.47 -11.04 -6.16
CA GLY A 270 -10.61 -11.49 -5.37
C GLY A 270 -11.82 -11.82 -6.21
N ASP A 271 -12.60 -12.80 -5.76
CA ASP A 271 -13.84 -13.23 -6.43
C ASP A 271 -15.09 -12.61 -5.78
N ALA A 272 -14.86 -11.81 -4.74
CA ALA A 272 -15.85 -11.03 -4.02
C ALA A 272 -15.30 -9.61 -3.74
N PRO A 273 -16.18 -8.64 -3.41
CA PRO A 273 -15.76 -7.30 -2.99
C PRO A 273 -15.09 -7.36 -1.61
N LEU A 274 -13.98 -6.64 -1.42
CA LEU A 274 -13.28 -6.57 -0.12
C LEU A 274 -14.20 -6.26 1.05
N GLU A 275 -15.15 -5.32 0.86
CA GLU A 275 -16.03 -4.88 1.93
C GLU A 275 -17.03 -5.94 2.40
N ARG A 276 -17.22 -7.02 1.63
CA ARG A 276 -18.02 -8.18 2.04
C ARG A 276 -17.36 -8.94 3.19
N ASP A 277 -16.05 -9.19 3.06
CA ASP A 277 -15.36 -10.22 3.84
C ASP A 277 -14.37 -9.64 4.87
N PHE A 278 -13.94 -8.37 4.73
CA PHE A 278 -13.06 -7.68 5.69
C PHE A 278 -13.68 -6.40 6.29
N GLN A 279 -13.30 -6.07 7.53
CA GLN A 279 -13.57 -4.79 8.20
C GLN A 279 -12.47 -3.76 7.92
N SER A 280 -11.21 -4.20 7.99
CA SER A 280 -10.02 -3.36 7.85
C SER A 280 -8.78 -4.20 7.52
N TRP A 281 -7.69 -3.53 7.14
CA TRP A 281 -6.35 -4.13 7.16
C TRP A 281 -5.27 -3.12 7.57
N GLN A 282 -4.13 -3.66 8.01
CA GLN A 282 -2.85 -2.98 8.02
C GLN A 282 -1.90 -3.75 7.09
N TRP A 283 -1.21 -3.05 6.20
CA TRP A 283 -0.14 -3.62 5.38
C TRP A 283 1.12 -2.77 5.51
N SER A 284 2.29 -3.41 5.53
CA SER A 284 3.55 -2.69 5.49
C SER A 284 4.68 -3.52 4.91
N ARG A 285 5.62 -2.86 4.23
CA ARG A 285 6.92 -3.40 3.84
C ARG A 285 8.07 -2.55 4.37
N ALA A 286 9.19 -3.19 4.67
CA ALA A 286 10.45 -2.54 5.02
C ALA A 286 11.61 -3.23 4.31
N ALA A 287 12.47 -2.46 3.65
CA ALA A 287 13.72 -2.96 3.08
C ALA A 287 14.81 -2.97 4.16
N THR A 288 15.37 -4.15 4.43
CA THR A 288 16.49 -4.37 5.36
C THR A 288 17.73 -4.80 4.56
N ARG A 289 18.90 -4.91 5.21
CA ARG A 289 20.11 -5.42 4.55
C ARG A 289 20.03 -6.87 4.09
N THR A 290 19.01 -7.62 4.52
CA THR A 290 18.84 -9.05 4.23
C THR A 290 17.66 -9.35 3.31
N GLY A 291 16.98 -8.31 2.77
CA GLY A 291 15.80 -8.46 1.91
C GLY A 291 14.66 -7.55 2.33
N THR A 292 13.43 -7.92 1.98
CA THR A 292 12.22 -7.17 2.37
C THR A 292 11.45 -7.94 3.43
N VAL A 293 11.15 -7.27 4.55
CA VAL A 293 10.18 -7.72 5.56
C VAL A 293 8.81 -7.17 5.19
N ILE A 294 7.80 -8.03 5.21
CA ILE A 294 6.41 -7.68 4.91
C ILE A 294 5.53 -8.11 6.08
N SER A 295 4.52 -7.31 6.41
CA SER A 295 3.41 -7.69 7.29
C SER A 295 2.09 -7.30 6.66
N TYR A 296 1.13 -8.22 6.65
CA TYR A 296 -0.22 -8.03 6.15
C TYR A 296 -1.21 -8.60 7.17
N ASP A 297 -1.88 -7.72 7.90
CA ASP A 297 -2.87 -8.07 8.92
C ASP A 297 -4.26 -7.67 8.42
N THR A 298 -5.18 -8.62 8.29
CA THR A 298 -6.55 -8.40 7.83
C THR A 298 -7.55 -8.75 8.93
N VAL A 299 -8.43 -7.81 9.27
CA VAL A 299 -9.53 -8.03 10.22
C VAL A 299 -10.77 -8.51 9.44
N ALA A 300 -11.22 -9.72 9.73
CA ALA A 300 -12.33 -10.38 9.06
C ALA A 300 -13.68 -9.80 9.48
N ARG A 301 -14.65 -9.74 8.56
CA ARG A 301 -16.04 -9.37 8.90
C ARG A 301 -16.78 -10.51 9.61
N ALA A 302 -16.40 -11.74 9.32
CA ALA A 302 -16.82 -12.95 10.02
C ALA A 302 -15.74 -14.03 9.87
N GLY A 303 -15.62 -14.93 10.85
CA GLY A 303 -14.54 -15.92 10.90
C GLY A 303 -13.33 -15.41 11.69
N THR A 304 -12.12 -15.77 11.26
CA THR A 304 -10.87 -15.49 11.98
C THR A 304 -10.03 -14.48 11.23
N ASP A 305 -9.48 -13.50 11.95
CA ASP A 305 -8.49 -12.55 11.44
C ASP A 305 -7.22 -13.28 10.94
N LYS A 306 -6.52 -12.70 9.97
CA LYS A 306 -5.33 -13.30 9.38
C LYS A 306 -4.14 -12.34 9.43
N SER A 307 -2.99 -12.85 9.88
CA SER A 307 -1.71 -12.15 9.87
C SER A 307 -0.71 -12.94 9.03
N ILE A 308 -0.07 -12.27 8.08
CA ILE A 308 0.98 -12.82 7.23
C ILE A 308 2.24 -11.99 7.45
N ALA A 309 3.21 -12.54 8.16
CA ALA A 309 4.52 -11.93 8.39
C ALA A 309 5.61 -12.70 7.62
N LEU A 310 6.32 -12.00 6.73
CA LEU A 310 7.31 -12.58 5.82
C LEU A 310 8.64 -11.85 5.94
N HIS A 311 9.72 -12.59 5.72
CA HIS A 311 11.01 -12.08 5.26
C HIS A 311 11.28 -12.74 3.90
N VAL A 312 11.63 -11.94 2.89
CA VAL A 312 12.01 -12.45 1.57
C VAL A 312 13.37 -11.87 1.22
N ASP A 313 14.35 -12.74 0.96
CA ASP A 313 15.70 -12.33 0.61
C ASP A 313 15.81 -11.82 -0.85
N PRO A 314 16.96 -11.25 -1.27
CA PRO A 314 17.15 -10.77 -2.64
C PRO A 314 17.01 -11.86 -3.73
N ASP A 315 17.20 -13.13 -3.39
CA ASP A 315 17.02 -14.30 -4.27
C ASP A 315 15.55 -14.77 -4.33
N ALA A 316 14.61 -13.96 -3.80
CA ALA A 316 13.18 -14.24 -3.63
C ALA A 316 12.85 -15.48 -2.77
N ARG A 317 13.77 -15.94 -1.92
CA ARG A 317 13.49 -17.04 -0.99
C ARG A 317 12.59 -16.54 0.13
N LEU A 318 11.33 -16.94 0.05
CA LEU A 318 10.29 -16.53 0.97
C LEU A 318 10.33 -17.37 2.26
N ARG A 319 10.47 -16.68 3.40
CA ARG A 319 10.48 -17.27 4.74
C ARG A 319 9.38 -16.63 5.58
N ARG A 320 8.41 -17.43 6.04
CA ARG A 320 7.46 -16.97 7.07
C ARG A 320 8.22 -16.75 8.38
N ILE A 321 7.95 -15.62 9.03
CA ILE A 321 8.51 -15.25 10.33
C ILE A 321 7.38 -15.16 11.37
N ALA A 322 7.73 -15.09 12.66
CA ALA A 322 6.76 -14.70 13.67
C ALA A 322 6.28 -13.26 13.40
N PRO A 323 4.98 -12.95 13.56
CA PRO A 323 4.49 -11.57 13.50
C PRO A 323 5.23 -10.67 14.49
N LEU A 324 5.63 -9.49 14.02
CA LEU A 324 6.30 -8.51 14.87
C LEU A 324 5.29 -7.87 15.86
N ALA A 325 5.80 -7.14 16.85
CA ALA A 325 4.96 -6.46 17.82
C ALA A 325 4.09 -5.38 17.15
N GLU A 326 2.86 -5.20 17.65
CA GLU A 326 1.96 -4.17 17.14
C GLU A 326 2.17 -2.85 17.87
N SER A 327 2.35 -1.77 17.11
CA SER A 327 2.51 -0.41 17.63
C SER A 327 1.34 0.47 17.15
N PRO A 328 0.48 0.98 18.06
CA PRO A 328 -0.63 1.84 17.68
C PRO A 328 -0.13 3.21 17.23
N LEU A 329 -0.59 3.66 16.06
CA LEU A 329 -0.24 4.97 15.51
C LEU A 329 -1.36 5.99 15.78
N ARG A 330 -1.01 7.27 15.77
CA ARG A 330 -2.01 8.35 15.83
C ARG A 330 -2.97 8.23 14.64
N LYS A 331 -4.28 8.34 14.89
CA LYS A 331 -5.31 8.41 13.83
C LYS A 331 -5.01 9.54 12.84
N THR A 332 -5.53 9.43 11.62
CA THR A 332 -5.35 10.45 10.58
C THR A 332 -6.27 11.66 10.76
N LEU A 333 -6.19 12.68 9.87
CA LEU A 333 -7.13 13.81 9.89
C LEU A 333 -8.57 13.34 9.62
N TRP A 334 -8.74 12.33 8.76
CA TRP A 334 -10.02 11.63 8.55
C TRP A 334 -10.41 10.67 9.68
N ARG A 335 -9.64 10.62 10.76
CA ARG A 335 -9.80 9.73 11.92
C ARG A 335 -9.75 8.24 11.56
N VAL A 336 -9.05 7.87 10.49
CA VAL A 336 -8.76 6.47 10.17
C VAL A 336 -7.82 5.90 11.23
N ASP A 337 -8.14 4.71 11.73
CA ASP A 337 -7.33 3.97 12.70
C ASP A 337 -6.13 3.29 12.03
N ARG A 338 -5.01 3.29 12.74
CA ARG A 338 -3.70 2.88 12.22
C ARG A 338 -2.89 2.17 13.30
N SER A 339 -2.33 1.02 12.94
CA SER A 339 -1.28 0.34 13.71
C SER A 339 -0.25 -0.22 12.73
N ALA A 340 1.00 -0.40 13.19
CA ALA A 340 2.10 -0.89 12.38
C ALA A 340 2.90 -1.95 13.13
N ARG A 341 3.55 -2.85 12.38
CA ARG A 341 4.38 -3.94 12.88
C ARG A 341 5.82 -3.49 13.04
N ALA A 342 6.44 -3.72 14.20
CA ALA A 342 7.83 -3.37 14.49
C ALA A 342 8.45 -4.28 15.56
N ASP A 343 9.77 -4.22 15.73
CA ASP A 343 10.46 -4.94 16.80
C ASP A 343 9.90 -4.56 18.18
N ALA A 344 9.79 -5.54 19.07
CA ALA A 344 9.23 -5.36 20.41
C ALA A 344 9.99 -4.26 21.19
N GLU A 345 9.23 -3.52 22.01
CA GLU A 345 9.73 -2.40 22.84
C GLU A 345 10.32 -1.21 22.05
N THR A 346 10.24 -1.21 20.72
CA THR A 346 10.72 -0.09 19.88
C THR A 346 9.61 0.91 19.50
N SER A 347 10.00 2.16 19.24
CA SER A 347 9.06 3.24 18.90
C SER A 347 8.89 3.39 17.39
N VAL A 348 7.65 3.25 16.89
CA VAL A 348 7.32 3.54 15.50
C VAL A 348 7.02 5.04 15.33
N ARG A 349 7.77 5.70 14.45
CA ARG A 349 7.64 7.14 14.18
C ARG A 349 7.06 7.38 12.79
N VAL A 350 5.92 8.06 12.70
CA VAL A 350 5.42 8.59 11.42
C VAL A 350 6.40 9.67 10.94
N VAL A 351 7.07 9.44 9.81
CA VAL A 351 7.94 10.43 9.15
C VAL A 351 7.09 11.37 8.30
N SER A 352 6.13 10.83 7.55
CA SER A 352 5.06 11.60 6.91
C SER A 352 3.83 10.74 6.59
N THR A 353 2.64 11.35 6.64
CA THR A 353 1.46 10.76 6.00
C THR A 353 1.50 11.15 4.52
N LEU A 354 1.64 10.15 3.65
CA LEU A 354 1.71 10.31 2.20
C LEU A 354 0.31 10.57 1.63
N GLU A 355 -0.67 9.76 2.04
CA GLU A 355 -2.09 9.93 1.73
C GLU A 355 -2.97 9.82 2.98
N ASP A 356 -3.98 10.69 3.02
CA ASP A 356 -5.00 10.76 4.07
C ASP A 356 -6.37 10.93 3.38
N ALA A 357 -7.18 9.87 3.41
CA ALA A 357 -8.48 9.78 2.76
C ALA A 357 -9.56 9.27 3.75
N PRO A 358 -10.86 9.46 3.48
CA PRO A 358 -11.92 9.18 4.46
C PRO A 358 -11.99 7.75 5.02
N PHE A 359 -11.41 6.77 4.31
CA PHE A 359 -11.43 5.35 4.63
C PHE A 359 -10.05 4.67 4.51
N TYR A 360 -9.00 5.40 4.13
CA TYR A 360 -7.71 4.85 3.73
C TYR A 360 -6.57 5.82 4.03
N ALA A 361 -5.40 5.30 4.37
CA ALA A 361 -4.21 6.10 4.64
C ALA A 361 -2.93 5.38 4.20
N ARG A 362 -1.96 6.14 3.67
CA ARG A 362 -0.60 5.66 3.39
C ARG A 362 0.41 6.52 4.15
N SER A 363 1.40 5.89 4.76
CA SER A 363 2.37 6.50 5.66
C SER A 363 3.79 6.05 5.32
N HIS A 364 4.74 6.99 5.31
CA HIS A 364 6.16 6.68 5.43
C HIS A 364 6.49 6.73 6.93
N LEU A 365 6.89 5.59 7.50
CA LEU A 365 7.29 5.45 8.89
C LEU A 365 8.82 5.21 8.99
N ALA A 366 9.36 5.48 10.17
CA ALA A 366 10.64 4.95 10.62
C ALA A 366 10.38 4.02 11.80
N ALA A 367 10.93 2.81 11.75
CA ALA A 367 10.79 1.79 12.78
C ALA A 367 12.08 0.95 12.86
N ARG A 368 12.21 0.15 13.92
CA ARG A 368 13.19 -0.93 13.97
C ARG A 368 12.54 -2.24 13.51
N ILE A 369 13.20 -2.93 12.59
CA ILE A 369 12.74 -4.18 11.99
C ILE A 369 13.92 -5.16 11.94
N GLN A 370 13.79 -6.31 12.58
CA GLN A 370 14.83 -7.36 12.68
C GLN A 370 16.19 -6.81 13.17
N GLY A 371 16.16 -5.82 14.05
CA GLY A 371 17.36 -5.17 14.60
C GLY A 371 17.94 -4.03 13.74
N GLU A 372 17.32 -3.67 12.61
CA GLU A 372 17.74 -2.59 11.72
C GLU A 372 16.78 -1.39 11.78
N ASP A 373 17.31 -0.17 11.86
CA ASP A 373 16.50 1.06 11.78
C ASP A 373 16.23 1.43 10.32
N VAL A 374 14.97 1.34 9.89
CA VAL A 374 14.58 1.33 8.46
C VAL A 374 13.40 2.23 8.15
N ALA A 375 13.32 2.64 6.88
CA ALA A 375 12.14 3.24 6.29
C ALA A 375 11.08 2.15 6.02
N VAL A 376 9.83 2.42 6.37
CA VAL A 376 8.70 1.50 6.20
C VAL A 376 7.62 2.19 5.37
N MET A 377 7.19 1.55 4.28
CA MET A 377 5.97 1.91 3.57
C MET A 377 4.81 1.20 4.27
N HIS A 378 3.78 1.94 4.68
CA HIS A 378 2.69 1.45 5.51
C HIS A 378 1.33 1.95 5.02
N GLU A 379 0.33 1.08 5.06
CA GLU A 379 -1.04 1.33 4.61
C GLU A 379 -2.07 0.86 5.64
N SER A 380 -3.10 1.67 5.83
CA SER A 380 -4.25 1.38 6.68
C SER A 380 -5.54 1.52 5.88
N LEU A 381 -6.36 0.47 5.83
CA LEU A 381 -7.66 0.47 5.15
C LEU A 381 -8.79 0.20 6.15
N SER A 382 -9.90 0.92 6.04
CA SER A 382 -11.14 0.67 6.78
C SER A 382 -12.31 0.54 5.82
N LEU A 383 -12.75 -0.70 5.59
CA LEU A 383 -13.82 -1.03 4.65
C LEU A 383 -15.20 -0.70 5.21
N ASP A 384 -15.38 -0.73 6.53
CA ASP A 384 -16.58 -0.19 7.19
C ASP A 384 -16.79 1.29 6.86
N ARG A 385 -15.70 2.07 6.85
CA ARG A 385 -15.73 3.48 6.43
C ARG A 385 -15.93 3.61 4.93
N PHE A 386 -15.38 2.71 4.11
CA PHE A 386 -15.65 2.68 2.66
C PHE A 386 -17.11 2.35 2.33
N GLN A 387 -17.80 1.54 3.15
CA GLN A 387 -19.23 1.22 2.94
C GLN A 387 -20.16 2.42 3.19
N MET A 388 -19.77 3.36 4.05
CA MET A 388 -20.58 4.53 4.41
C MET A 388 -21.01 5.33 3.16
N PRO A 389 -22.32 5.55 2.92
CA PRO A 389 -22.80 6.28 1.74
C PRO A 389 -22.19 7.67 1.58
N ILE A 390 -21.97 8.39 2.70
CA ILE A 390 -21.34 9.71 2.69
C ILE A 390 -19.89 9.67 2.21
N VAL A 391 -19.10 8.65 2.60
CA VAL A 391 -17.73 8.47 2.13
C VAL A 391 -17.72 8.22 0.62
N GLN A 392 -18.57 7.31 0.14
CA GLN A 392 -18.66 7.00 -1.29
C GLN A 392 -19.13 8.20 -2.11
N ALA A 393 -20.05 9.02 -1.60
CA ALA A 393 -20.49 10.26 -2.25
C ALA A 393 -19.37 11.31 -2.38
N MET A 394 -18.33 11.25 -1.53
CA MET A 394 -17.17 12.15 -1.60
C MET A 394 -16.08 11.68 -2.58
N LEU A 395 -16.03 10.39 -2.94
CA LEU A 395 -14.96 9.86 -3.80
C LEU A 395 -14.97 10.41 -5.25
N PRO A 396 -16.12 10.65 -5.92
CA PRO A 396 -16.15 11.24 -7.27
C PRO A 396 -15.41 12.57 -7.43
N PHE A 397 -15.27 13.37 -6.37
CA PHE A 397 -14.53 14.64 -6.38
C PHE A 397 -13.00 14.46 -6.48
N ARG A 398 -12.48 13.23 -6.29
CA ARG A 398 -11.10 12.86 -6.61
C ARG A 398 -10.99 11.75 -7.65
N MET A 399 -11.96 10.86 -7.78
CA MET A 399 -11.93 9.76 -8.74
C MET A 399 -12.92 10.03 -9.89
N PRO A 400 -12.53 10.77 -10.95
CA PRO A 400 -13.41 11.03 -12.09
C PRO A 400 -13.57 9.77 -12.96
N ARG A 401 -14.82 9.46 -13.34
CA ARG A 401 -15.13 8.42 -14.33
C ARG A 401 -15.28 9.03 -15.73
N ARG A 402 -14.60 8.47 -16.74
CA ARG A 402 -14.76 8.85 -18.16
C ARG A 402 -15.60 7.82 -18.91
N ALA A 403 -16.69 8.29 -19.53
CA ALA A 403 -17.50 7.51 -20.45
C ALA A 403 -17.06 7.73 -21.90
N GLY A 404 -16.91 6.64 -22.66
CA GLY A 404 -16.44 6.65 -24.04
C GLY A 404 -14.92 6.81 -24.17
N TRP A 405 -14.28 5.81 -24.77
CA TRP A 405 -12.90 5.92 -25.24
C TRP A 405 -12.91 6.05 -26.75
N ARG A 406 -12.28 7.12 -27.24
CA ARG A 406 -11.85 7.23 -28.63
C ARG A 406 -10.34 7.04 -28.55
N GLY A 407 -9.82 6.07 -29.32
CA GLY A 407 -8.42 5.65 -29.19
C GLY A 407 -7.41 6.78 -29.41
N GLN A 408 -6.16 6.53 -29.01
CA GLN A 408 -5.04 7.38 -29.40
C GLN A 408 -5.04 7.53 -30.93
N ARG A 409 -4.99 8.78 -31.39
CA ARG A 409 -4.66 9.18 -32.76
C ARG A 409 -3.20 9.59 -32.80
#